data_AF-A0A231RQS8-F1
#
_entry.id   AF-A0A231RQS8-F1
#
_cell.length_a   1.000
_cell.length_b   1.000
_cell.length_c   1.000
_cell.angle_alpha   90.00
_cell.angle_beta   90.00
_cell.angle_gamma   90.00
#
_symmetry.space_group_name_H-M   'P 1'
#
loop_
_entity.id
_entity.type
_entity.pdbx_description
1 polymer ?
#
loop_
_entity_poly.entity_id
_entity_poly.type
_entity_poly.pdbx_seq_one_letter_code
_entity_poly.pdbx_strand_id
1 'polypeptide(L)'
;MSRKHRLLCAVVLAIAFAGLASGCASSSGSAKESGVSAIPTSEPASKGEDLYEAIAPQPSTDAADGLTKMNGFVKAYKQAIEEDDTSAAQQAAQDLAGTWKAIEEEAAKLDGQRAETVRGDLFLLLEQSGEVKNKDQLVDISYSLYQMIRDLKEKAEGSLPHEETVPEAEDSEIYP
;
A
#
# COMPACT_ATOMS: atom_id res chain seq x y z
N MET A 1 -41.47 21.86 15.40
CA MET A 1 -41.50 21.37 16.80
C MET A 1 -41.08 19.90 16.81
N SER A 2 -40.06 19.56 17.63
CA SER A 2 -39.72 18.20 18.15
C SER A 2 -39.23 17.12 17.17
N ARG A 3 -38.22 16.27 17.42
CA ARG A 3 -37.22 16.00 18.48
C ARG A 3 -36.16 15.08 17.81
N LYS A 4 -34.89 15.46 17.68
CA LYS A 4 -33.72 14.99 18.47
C LYS A 4 -33.75 13.51 18.90
N HIS A 5 -33.00 12.64 18.22
CA HIS A 5 -32.36 11.46 18.82
C HIS A 5 -30.92 11.31 18.32
N ARG A 6 -29.98 11.87 19.11
CA ARG A 6 -28.57 11.48 19.16
C ARG A 6 -28.41 10.48 20.31
N LEU A 7 -27.85 9.30 20.06
CA LEU A 7 -27.24 8.40 21.06
C LEU A 7 -26.50 7.32 20.26
N LEU A 8 -25.18 7.41 20.05
CA LEU A 8 -24.11 7.01 20.98
C LEU A 8 -24.29 5.58 21.51
N CYS A 9 -23.68 4.60 20.82
CA CYS A 9 -23.23 3.34 21.42
C CYS A 9 -21.73 3.23 21.17
N ALA A 10 -20.96 3.76 22.11
CA ALA A 10 -19.54 3.50 22.25
C ALA A 10 -19.37 2.07 22.78
N VAL A 11 -18.82 1.18 21.96
CA VAL A 11 -18.34 -0.11 22.44
C VAL A 11 -16.83 0.03 22.63
N VAL A 12 -16.45 0.30 23.88
CA VAL A 12 -15.08 0.17 24.37
C VAL A 12 -14.83 -1.32 24.57
N LEU A 13 -13.96 -1.91 23.76
CA LEU A 13 -13.45 -3.26 23.99
C LEU A 13 -11.95 -3.16 24.22
N ALA A 14 -11.61 -2.93 25.49
CA ALA A 14 -10.27 -3.12 26.02
C ALA A 14 -10.08 -4.62 26.28
N ILE A 15 -9.24 -5.28 25.50
CA ILE A 15 -8.69 -6.58 25.86
C ILE A 15 -7.18 -6.45 25.90
N ALA A 16 -6.66 -6.44 27.12
CA ALA A 16 -5.26 -6.62 27.42
C ALA A 16 -4.93 -8.12 27.27
N PHE A 17 -4.00 -8.45 26.38
CA PHE A 17 -3.26 -9.71 26.45
C PHE A 17 -1.80 -9.41 26.81
N ALA A 18 -1.51 -9.58 28.10
CA ALA A 18 -0.18 -9.76 28.63
C ALA A 18 0.11 -11.26 28.74
N GLY A 19 1.29 -11.69 28.29
CA GLY A 19 1.95 -12.85 28.91
C GLY A 19 2.54 -13.91 27.99
N LEU A 20 3.88 -13.90 27.95
CA LEU A 20 4.79 -15.04 28.20
C LEU A 20 4.94 -16.15 27.15
N ALA A 21 6.11 -16.18 26.50
CA ALA A 21 7.13 -17.23 26.59
C ALA A 21 8.15 -17.01 25.44
N SER A 22 9.36 -16.51 25.70
CA SER A 22 10.54 -17.28 26.13
C SER A 22 10.79 -18.53 25.27
N GLY A 23 11.70 -18.38 24.31
CA GLY A 23 12.22 -19.45 23.47
C GLY A 23 13.68 -19.18 23.10
N CYS A 24 14.54 -19.07 24.11
CA CYS A 24 15.99 -19.13 23.96
C CYS A 24 16.38 -20.61 23.87
N ALA A 25 16.76 -21.07 22.68
CA ALA A 25 17.43 -22.36 22.50
C ALA A 25 18.86 -22.08 22.06
N SER A 26 19.78 -22.24 23.01
CA SER A 26 21.21 -22.35 22.77
C SER A 26 21.55 -23.83 22.58
N SER A 27 22.41 -24.17 21.61
CA SER A 27 23.65 -24.92 21.86
C SER A 27 24.21 -25.64 20.61
N SER A 28 25.49 -25.35 20.35
CA SER A 28 26.56 -26.28 19.93
C SER A 28 26.58 -26.86 18.50
N GLY A 29 27.37 -26.18 17.65
CA GLY A 29 28.67 -26.67 17.20
C GLY A 29 28.78 -28.02 16.48
N SER A 30 29.15 -27.97 15.19
CA SER A 30 30.14 -28.87 14.57
C SER A 30 30.71 -28.24 13.31
N ALA A 31 32.04 -28.16 13.25
CA ALA A 31 32.83 -27.71 12.12
C ALA A 31 33.16 -28.87 11.16
N LYS A 32 33.54 -28.49 9.92
CA LYS A 32 33.91 -29.28 8.71
C LYS A 32 32.74 -29.41 7.73
N GLU A 33 32.85 -29.16 6.43
CA GLU A 33 34.00 -29.17 5.52
C GLU A 33 33.66 -28.33 4.27
N SER A 34 34.70 -27.87 3.57
CA SER A 34 34.67 -27.17 2.29
C SER A 34 33.68 -27.72 1.27
N GLY A 35 32.95 -26.80 0.65
CA GLY A 35 32.28 -27.01 -0.62
C GLY A 35 31.78 -25.67 -1.11
N VAL A 36 32.56 -25.01 -1.96
CA VAL A 36 32.11 -23.86 -2.74
C VAL A 36 31.02 -24.35 -3.70
N SER A 37 29.81 -24.50 -3.19
CA SER A 37 28.63 -24.57 -4.02
C SER A 37 28.15 -23.14 -4.13
N ALA A 38 28.47 -22.50 -5.26
CA ALA A 38 27.73 -21.32 -5.68
C ALA A 38 26.27 -21.77 -5.79
N ILE A 39 25.52 -21.56 -4.71
CA ILE A 39 24.07 -21.60 -4.75
C ILE A 39 23.72 -20.47 -5.71
N PRO A 40 23.11 -20.73 -6.89
CA PRO A 40 22.41 -19.66 -7.54
C PRO A 40 21.34 -19.24 -6.54
N THR A 41 21.55 -18.08 -5.92
CA THR A 41 20.52 -17.38 -5.16
C THR A 41 19.47 -16.95 -6.17
N SER A 42 18.69 -17.91 -6.65
CA SER A 42 17.36 -17.66 -7.15
C SER A 42 16.54 -17.43 -5.90
N GLU A 43 16.48 -16.18 -5.46
CA GLU A 43 15.38 -15.74 -4.61
C GLU A 43 14.09 -16.28 -5.23
N PRO A 44 13.26 -17.02 -4.49
CA PRO A 44 11.94 -17.31 -4.99
C PRO A 44 11.25 -15.96 -5.12
N ALA A 45 11.09 -15.47 -6.34
CA ALA A 45 10.18 -14.36 -6.62
C ALA A 45 8.87 -14.67 -5.89
N SER A 46 8.37 -13.70 -5.12
CA SER A 46 7.11 -13.90 -4.43
C SER A 46 6.04 -14.20 -5.47
N LYS A 47 5.17 -15.18 -5.22
CA LYS A 47 4.08 -15.56 -6.14
C LYS A 47 3.27 -14.34 -6.60
N GLY A 48 3.15 -13.31 -5.76
CA GLY A 48 2.49 -12.05 -6.08
C GLY A 48 3.18 -11.24 -7.19
N GLU A 49 4.51 -11.25 -7.25
CA GLU A 49 5.31 -10.54 -8.27
C GLU A 49 5.14 -11.21 -9.64
N ASP A 50 5.22 -12.55 -9.71
CA ASP A 50 4.96 -13.29 -10.95
C ASP A 50 3.54 -13.03 -11.49
N LEU A 51 2.55 -12.96 -10.58
CA LEU A 51 1.16 -12.62 -10.93
C LEU A 51 1.05 -11.19 -11.45
N TYR A 52 1.77 -10.25 -10.84
CA TYR A 52 1.78 -8.85 -11.26
C TYR A 52 2.41 -8.68 -12.65
N GLU A 53 3.52 -9.37 -12.93
CA GLU A 53 4.19 -9.32 -14.22
C GLU A 53 3.29 -9.87 -15.34
N ALA A 54 2.49 -10.89 -15.06
CA ALA A 54 1.53 -11.46 -16.01
C ALA A 54 0.34 -10.55 -16.35
N ILE A 55 0.07 -9.50 -15.55
CA ILE A 55 -1.04 -8.58 -15.79
C ILE A 55 -0.67 -7.54 -16.85
N ALA A 56 -1.55 -7.37 -17.84
CA ALA A 56 -1.43 -6.32 -18.83
C ALA A 56 -1.82 -4.95 -18.24
N PRO A 57 -1.09 -3.87 -18.59
CA PRO A 57 -1.45 -2.53 -18.16
C PRO A 57 -2.84 -2.13 -18.70
N GLN A 58 -3.66 -1.55 -17.85
CA GLN A 58 -4.99 -1.03 -18.21
C GLN A 58 -4.90 0.43 -18.66
N PRO A 59 -5.64 0.84 -19.70
CA PRO A 59 -5.51 2.19 -20.25
C PRO A 59 -5.91 3.27 -19.23
N SER A 60 -5.02 4.26 -19.09
CA SER A 60 -5.26 5.49 -18.35
C SER A 60 -4.78 6.69 -19.16
N THR A 61 -5.45 7.83 -19.00
CA THR A 61 -5.12 9.04 -19.74
C THR A 61 -3.89 9.74 -19.15
N ASP A 62 -3.78 9.74 -17.83
CA ASP A 62 -2.65 10.28 -17.06
C ASP A 62 -2.64 9.68 -15.64
N ALA A 63 -1.64 10.03 -14.84
CA ALA A 63 -1.51 9.54 -13.47
C ALA A 63 -2.73 9.89 -12.59
N ALA A 64 -3.33 11.07 -12.74
CA ALA A 64 -4.45 11.50 -11.90
C ALA A 64 -5.74 10.71 -12.21
N ASP A 65 -5.99 10.42 -13.49
CA ASP A 65 -7.05 9.51 -13.94
C ASP A 65 -6.83 8.09 -13.39
N GLY A 66 -5.61 7.56 -13.53
CA GLY A 66 -5.27 6.22 -13.05
C GLY A 66 -5.44 6.09 -11.53
N LEU A 67 -4.92 7.05 -10.76
CA LEU A 67 -5.09 7.09 -9.29
C LEU A 67 -6.57 7.25 -8.89
N THR A 68 -7.37 7.97 -9.68
CA THR A 68 -8.82 8.07 -9.46
C THR A 68 -9.52 6.74 -9.68
N LYS A 69 -9.18 6.01 -10.75
CA LYS A 69 -9.71 4.65 -11.01
C LYS A 69 -9.32 3.69 -9.90
N MET A 70 -8.05 3.70 -9.47
CA MET A 70 -7.56 2.86 -8.39
C MET A 70 -8.32 3.08 -7.08
N ASN A 71 -8.68 4.31 -6.72
CA ASN A 71 -9.53 4.57 -5.55
C ASN A 71 -10.89 3.87 -5.62
N GLY A 72 -11.47 3.71 -6.82
CA GLY A 72 -12.67 2.92 -7.04
C GLY A 72 -12.42 1.44 -6.79
N PHE A 73 -11.33 0.90 -7.35
CA PHE A 73 -10.98 -0.51 -7.19
C PHE A 73 -10.58 -0.88 -5.77
N VAL A 74 -9.92 0.00 -5.00
CA VAL A 74 -9.63 -0.24 -3.57
C VAL A 74 -10.94 -0.41 -2.78
N LYS A 75 -11.96 0.41 -3.06
CA LYS A 75 -13.27 0.28 -2.40
C LYS A 75 -13.97 -1.03 -2.77
N ALA A 76 -13.96 -1.37 -4.07
CA ALA A 76 -14.52 -2.63 -4.55
C ALA A 76 -13.81 -3.83 -3.93
N TYR A 77 -12.48 -3.79 -3.85
CA TYR A 77 -11.65 -4.80 -3.22
C TYR A 77 -12.03 -5.00 -1.76
N LYS A 78 -12.05 -3.91 -0.98
CA LYS A 78 -12.39 -3.95 0.44
C LYS A 78 -13.79 -4.54 0.66
N GLN A 79 -14.77 -4.08 -0.11
CA GLN A 79 -16.14 -4.59 -0.03
C GLN A 79 -16.19 -6.09 -0.33
N ALA A 80 -15.53 -6.56 -1.38
CA ALA A 80 -15.48 -7.97 -1.74
C ALA A 80 -14.84 -8.83 -0.64
N ILE A 81 -13.76 -8.34 -0.02
CA ILE A 81 -13.14 -8.99 1.14
C ILE A 81 -14.10 -9.04 2.33
N GLU A 82 -14.81 -7.94 2.63
CA GLU A 82 -15.81 -7.87 3.70
C GLU A 82 -16.99 -8.84 3.48
N GLU A 83 -17.39 -9.05 2.22
CA GLU A 83 -18.47 -9.95 1.80
C GLU A 83 -18.03 -11.40 1.56
N ASP A 84 -16.74 -11.71 1.77
CA ASP A 84 -16.12 -13.01 1.47
C ASP A 84 -16.25 -13.45 -0.01
N ASP A 85 -16.39 -12.48 -0.93
CA ASP A 85 -16.39 -12.70 -2.37
C ASP A 85 -14.96 -12.71 -2.92
N THR A 86 -14.33 -13.88 -2.83
CA THR A 86 -12.97 -14.13 -3.32
C THR A 86 -12.79 -13.82 -4.82
N SER A 87 -13.82 -14.05 -5.63
CA SER A 87 -13.75 -13.80 -7.08
C SER A 87 -13.74 -12.30 -7.36
N ALA A 88 -14.62 -11.54 -6.70
CA ALA A 88 -14.65 -10.08 -6.84
C ALA A 88 -13.39 -9.43 -6.25
N ALA A 89 -12.87 -9.95 -5.13
CA ALA A 89 -11.62 -9.48 -4.55
C ALA A 89 -10.43 -9.72 -5.50
N GLN A 90 -10.33 -10.91 -6.08
CA GLN A 90 -9.28 -11.23 -7.05
C GLN A 90 -9.36 -10.35 -8.30
N GLN A 91 -10.56 -10.13 -8.84
CA GLN A 91 -10.76 -9.23 -9.98
C GLN A 91 -10.33 -7.80 -9.64
N ALA A 92 -10.77 -7.27 -8.50
CA ALA A 92 -10.41 -5.92 -8.08
C ALA A 92 -8.89 -5.76 -7.85
N ALA A 93 -8.21 -6.78 -7.32
CA ALA A 93 -6.75 -6.78 -7.18
C ALA A 93 -6.04 -6.75 -8.55
N GLN A 94 -6.56 -7.48 -9.53
CA GLN A 94 -6.04 -7.43 -10.91
C GLN A 94 -6.27 -6.07 -11.56
N ASP A 95 -7.43 -5.45 -11.36
CA ASP A 95 -7.74 -4.13 -11.88
C ASP A 95 -6.85 -3.04 -11.26
N LEU A 96 -6.59 -3.15 -9.95
CA LEU A 96 -5.61 -2.30 -9.25
C LEU A 96 -4.21 -2.43 -9.86
N ALA A 97 -3.72 -3.67 -10.01
CA ALA A 97 -2.40 -3.93 -10.56
C ALA A 97 -2.25 -3.45 -12.00
N GLY A 98 -3.23 -3.77 -12.86
CA GLY A 98 -3.24 -3.34 -14.25
C GLY A 98 -3.29 -1.83 -14.40
N THR A 99 -4.08 -1.14 -13.56
CA THR A 99 -4.10 0.33 -13.56
C THR A 99 -2.78 0.90 -13.07
N TRP A 100 -2.20 0.34 -11.99
CA TRP A 100 -0.92 0.77 -11.46
C TRP A 100 0.20 0.66 -12.50
N LYS A 101 0.32 -0.47 -13.22
CA LYS A 101 1.32 -0.66 -14.30
C LYS A 101 1.27 0.43 -15.37
N ALA A 102 0.10 0.99 -15.64
CA ALA A 102 -0.05 2.03 -16.66
C ALA A 102 0.42 3.41 -16.21
N ILE A 103 0.58 3.63 -14.90
CA ILE A 103 0.94 4.94 -14.31
C ILE A 103 2.14 4.87 -13.37
N GLU A 104 2.78 3.71 -13.22
CA GLU A 104 3.82 3.47 -12.21
C GLU A 104 5.01 4.43 -12.40
N GLU A 105 5.44 4.65 -13.64
CA GLU A 105 6.53 5.56 -13.93
C GLU A 105 6.22 7.02 -13.54
N GLU A 106 5.01 7.50 -13.83
CA GLU A 106 4.55 8.82 -13.42
C GLU A 106 4.40 8.92 -11.91
N ALA A 107 3.82 7.91 -11.26
CA ALA A 107 3.67 7.87 -9.82
C ALA A 107 5.02 7.87 -9.10
N ALA A 108 6.01 7.15 -9.62
CA ALA A 108 7.38 7.14 -9.09
C ALA A 108 8.06 8.51 -9.20
N LYS A 109 7.75 9.31 -10.24
CA LYS A 109 8.23 10.70 -10.37
C LYS A 109 7.60 11.63 -9.31
N LEU A 110 6.39 11.33 -8.85
CA LEU A 110 5.71 12.10 -7.80
C LEU A 110 6.21 11.74 -6.38
N ASP A 111 6.41 10.45 -6.13
CA ASP A 111 6.88 9.91 -4.86
C ASP A 111 7.38 8.46 -5.02
N GLY A 112 8.68 8.30 -5.26
CA GLY A 112 9.28 6.98 -5.53
C GLY A 112 9.11 5.97 -4.40
N GLN A 113 9.30 6.40 -3.15
CA GLN A 113 9.15 5.52 -1.99
C GLN A 113 7.71 5.01 -1.88
N ARG A 114 6.74 5.91 -2.05
CA ARG A 114 5.32 5.53 -1.98
C ARG A 114 4.93 4.65 -3.16
N ALA A 115 5.49 4.88 -4.35
CA ALA A 115 5.27 4.03 -5.51
C ALA A 115 5.76 2.59 -5.27
N GLU A 116 6.94 2.42 -4.68
CA GLU A 116 7.45 1.09 -4.30
C GLU A 116 6.55 0.40 -3.29
N THR A 117 6.07 1.11 -2.27
CA THR A 117 5.14 0.55 -1.27
C THR A 117 3.82 0.12 -1.90
N VAL A 118 3.24 0.95 -2.79
CA VAL A 118 2.01 0.59 -3.51
C VAL A 118 2.22 -0.69 -4.31
N ARG A 119 3.34 -0.82 -5.03
CA ARG A 119 3.65 -2.04 -5.79
C ARG A 119 3.75 -3.27 -4.88
N GLY A 120 4.46 -3.16 -3.75
CA GLY A 120 4.59 -4.24 -2.79
C GLY A 120 3.23 -4.68 -2.20
N ASP A 121 2.38 -3.72 -1.84
CA ASP A 121 1.02 -3.99 -1.36
C ASP A 121 0.18 -4.70 -2.44
N LEU A 122 0.33 -4.33 -3.71
CA LEU A 122 -0.37 -4.99 -4.82
C LEU A 122 0.08 -6.45 -5.01
N PHE A 123 1.38 -6.76 -4.82
CA PHE A 123 1.85 -8.15 -4.86
C PHE A 123 1.16 -8.98 -3.78
N LEU A 124 1.06 -8.44 -2.56
CA LEU A 124 0.39 -9.12 -1.45
C LEU A 124 -1.10 -9.32 -1.72
N LEU A 125 -1.79 -8.30 -2.26
CA LEU A 125 -3.20 -8.45 -2.62
C LEU A 125 -3.40 -9.54 -3.69
N LEU A 126 -2.60 -9.54 -4.76
CA LEU A 126 -2.69 -10.55 -5.82
C LEU A 126 -2.45 -11.97 -5.31
N GLU A 127 -1.48 -12.15 -4.41
CA GLU A 127 -1.17 -13.46 -3.84
C GLU A 127 -2.29 -13.98 -2.94
N GLN A 128 -2.91 -13.11 -2.14
CA GLN A 128 -3.80 -13.53 -1.05
C GLN A 128 -5.29 -13.52 -1.42
N SER A 129 -5.71 -12.80 -2.47
CA SER A 129 -7.14 -12.61 -2.78
C SER A 129 -7.85 -13.86 -3.28
N GLY A 130 -7.12 -14.85 -3.82
CA GLY A 130 -7.70 -16.11 -4.31
C GLY A 130 -8.14 -17.08 -3.21
N GLU A 131 -7.64 -16.92 -1.99
CA GLU A 131 -7.94 -17.83 -0.86
C GLU A 131 -8.26 -17.09 0.45
N VAL A 132 -8.23 -15.74 0.46
CA VAL A 132 -8.52 -14.83 1.59
C VAL A 132 -8.13 -15.43 2.95
N LYS A 133 -6.82 -15.68 3.11
CA LYS A 133 -6.28 -16.34 4.31
C LYS A 133 -6.28 -15.44 5.55
N ASN A 134 -6.16 -14.14 5.35
CA ASN A 134 -6.03 -13.16 6.43
C ASN A 134 -6.82 -11.88 6.11
N LYS A 135 -8.13 -11.92 6.36
CA LYS A 135 -9.07 -10.83 6.06
C LYS A 135 -8.65 -9.49 6.69
N ASP A 136 -8.26 -9.49 7.96
CA ASP A 136 -7.88 -8.27 8.68
C ASP A 136 -6.65 -7.61 8.04
N GLN A 137 -5.63 -8.39 7.69
CA GLN A 137 -4.46 -7.88 6.98
C GLN A 137 -4.81 -7.28 5.62
N LEU A 138 -5.72 -7.92 4.86
CA LEU A 138 -6.14 -7.41 3.55
C LEU A 138 -6.96 -6.13 3.67
N VAL A 139 -7.75 -5.98 4.73
CA VAL A 139 -8.44 -4.73 5.06
C VAL A 139 -7.44 -3.64 5.41
N ASP A 140 -6.42 -3.92 6.23
CA ASP A 140 -5.37 -2.96 6.59
C ASP A 140 -4.57 -2.50 5.36
N ILE A 141 -4.18 -3.44 4.49
CA ILE A 141 -3.53 -3.12 3.21
C ILE A 141 -4.43 -2.24 2.35
N SER A 142 -5.73 -2.55 2.25
CA SER A 142 -6.67 -1.73 1.47
C SER A 142 -6.77 -0.28 1.99
N TYR A 143 -6.68 -0.09 3.31
CA TYR A 143 -6.68 1.23 3.91
C TYR A 143 -5.38 1.99 3.64
N SER A 144 -4.22 1.31 3.79
CA SER A 144 -2.90 1.84 3.43
C SER A 144 -2.85 2.29 1.96
N LEU A 145 -3.28 1.42 1.04
CA LEU A 145 -3.37 1.73 -0.39
C LEU A 145 -4.24 2.96 -0.66
N TYR A 146 -5.43 3.03 -0.07
CA TYR A 146 -6.29 4.21 -0.23
C TYR A 146 -5.60 5.51 0.18
N GLN A 147 -4.92 5.52 1.32
CA GLN A 147 -4.18 6.70 1.77
C GLN A 147 -3.04 7.06 0.82
N MET A 148 -2.25 6.06 0.38
CA MET A 148 -1.14 6.30 -0.53
C MET A 148 -1.58 6.81 -1.90
N ILE A 149 -2.64 6.23 -2.47
CA ILE A 149 -3.22 6.65 -3.75
C ILE A 149 -3.77 8.08 -3.63
N ARG A 150 -4.45 8.41 -2.53
CA ARG A 150 -4.94 9.76 -2.27
C ARG A 150 -3.78 10.77 -2.22
N ASP A 151 -2.72 10.46 -1.48
CA ASP A 151 -1.57 11.37 -1.33
C ASP A 151 -0.82 11.55 -2.67
N LEU A 152 -0.64 10.47 -3.45
CA LEU A 152 -0.09 10.55 -4.81
C LEU A 152 -0.97 11.41 -5.73
N LYS A 153 -2.29 11.27 -5.60
CA LYS A 153 -3.25 12.02 -6.39
C LYS A 153 -3.19 13.51 -6.08
N GLU A 154 -3.12 13.88 -4.79
CA GLU A 154 -2.96 15.28 -4.37
C GLU A 154 -1.69 15.92 -5.00
N LYS A 155 -0.60 15.15 -5.09
CA LYS A 155 0.62 15.57 -5.80
C LYS A 155 0.42 15.68 -7.32
N ALA A 156 -0.24 14.71 -7.94
CA ALA A 156 -0.52 14.70 -9.37
C ALA A 156 -1.41 15.88 -9.83
N GLU A 157 -2.37 16.27 -9.00
CA GLU A 157 -3.29 17.38 -9.25
C GLU A 157 -2.69 18.76 -8.88
N GLY A 158 -1.43 18.81 -8.44
CA GLY A 158 -0.75 20.06 -8.07
C GLY A 158 -1.31 20.73 -6.80
N SER A 159 -2.03 19.98 -5.96
CA SER A 159 -2.71 20.50 -4.77
C SER A 159 -1.87 20.35 -3.50
N LEU A 160 -0.68 20.96 -3.47
CA LEU A 160 -0.03 21.39 -2.24
C LEU A 160 0.77 22.68 -2.52
N PRO A 161 0.32 23.85 -2.05
CA PRO A 161 1.20 25.00 -1.98
C PRO A 161 2.22 24.71 -0.87
N HIS A 162 3.42 24.27 -1.24
CA HIS A 162 4.59 24.62 -0.45
C HIS A 162 4.89 26.08 -0.81
N GLU A 163 4.33 26.97 -0.01
CA GLU A 163 4.79 28.35 0.09
C GLU A 163 6.26 28.30 0.55
N GLU A 164 7.17 28.24 -0.42
CA GLU A 164 8.58 28.52 -0.22
C GLU A 164 8.64 29.99 0.16
N THR A 165 8.60 30.25 1.47
CA THR A 165 8.82 31.57 2.05
C THR A 165 10.26 31.95 1.72
N VAL A 166 10.42 32.62 0.58
CA VAL A 166 11.63 33.36 0.24
C VAL A 166 11.86 34.34 1.39
N PRO A 167 12.97 34.26 2.13
CA PRO A 167 13.31 35.33 3.07
C PRO A 167 13.52 36.59 2.25
N GLU A 168 12.57 37.51 2.36
CA GLU A 168 12.67 38.86 1.85
C GLU A 168 13.97 39.46 2.39
N ALA A 169 14.94 39.65 1.51
CA ALA A 169 16.19 40.30 1.86
C ALA A 169 15.83 41.74 2.18
N GLU A 170 15.74 42.07 3.48
CA GLU A 170 15.54 43.43 3.92
C GLU A 170 16.72 44.28 3.44
N ASP A 171 16.39 45.09 2.44
CA ASP A 171 17.15 46.19 1.87
C ASP A 171 17.56 47.11 3.02
N SER A 172 18.75 46.85 3.57
CA SER A 172 19.35 47.71 4.59
C SER A 172 19.90 48.94 3.88
N GLU A 173 19.04 49.95 3.81
CA GLU A 173 19.31 51.29 3.33
C GLU A 173 20.70 51.78 3.77
N ILE A 174 21.53 52.06 2.78
CA ILE A 174 22.72 52.88 2.91
C ILE A 174 22.24 54.30 3.24
N TYR A 175 22.45 54.78 4.47
CA TYR A 175 22.41 56.20 4.78
C TYR A 175 23.83 56.75 5.00
N PRO A 176 24.20 57.89 4.38
CA PRO A 176 25.53 58.50 4.44
C PRO A 176 25.89 59.14 5.79
#